data_AF-A0A352B3Y2-F1
#
_entry.id   AF-A0A352B3Y2-F1
#
_cell.length_a   1.000
_cell.length_b   1.000
_cell.length_c   1.000
_cell.angle_alpha   90.00
_cell.angle_beta   90.00
_cell.angle_gamma   90.00
#
_symmetry.space_group_name_H-M   'P 1'
#
loop_
_entity.id
_entity.type
_entity.pdbx_description
1 polymer ?
#
loop_
_entity_poly.entity_id
_entity_poly.type
_entity_poly.pdbx_seq_one_letter_code
_entity_poly.pdbx_strand_id
1 'polypeptide(L)'
;TAAGMIQPATCLVIGAGVAGLQAIATARRLGAVVEVSDVRKAAKEEALSLGATFLEVDAEVDAATTGGYAKEVSEAYKQKQQALLAAHAQRANLIITTA
;
A
#
# COMPACT_ATOMS: atom_id res chain seq x y z
N THR A 1 -27.55 -3.04 6.74
CA THR A 1 -28.51 -2.84 7.85
C THR A 1 -29.92 -2.90 7.28
N ALA A 2 -30.96 -2.77 8.10
CA ALA A 2 -32.33 -2.60 7.60
C ALA A 2 -32.50 -1.37 6.67
N ALA A 3 -31.54 -0.44 6.67
CA ALA A 3 -31.49 0.75 5.83
C ALA A 3 -30.63 0.60 4.54
N GLY A 4 -30.13 -0.61 4.24
CA GLY A 4 -29.33 -0.88 3.04
C GLY A 4 -27.85 -1.22 3.32
N MET A 5 -27.07 -1.34 2.24
CA MET A 5 -25.64 -1.67 2.29
C MET A 5 -24.81 -0.39 2.33
N ILE A 6 -23.97 -0.25 3.35
CA ILE A 6 -22.97 0.82 3.43
C ILE A 6 -21.65 0.19 3.00
N GLN A 7 -20.99 0.78 2.00
CA GLN A 7 -19.69 0.31 1.53
C GLN A 7 -18.61 0.59 2.59
N PRO A 8 -17.64 -0.33 2.77
CA PRO A 8 -16.50 -0.07 3.65
C PRO A 8 -15.65 1.08 3.10
N ALA A 9 -14.96 1.78 4.00
CA ALA A 9 -13.98 2.79 3.59
C ALA A 9 -12.78 2.13 2.88
N THR A 10 -12.24 2.82 1.89
CA THR A 10 -10.99 2.47 1.20
C THR A 10 -9.82 3.25 1.81
N CYS A 11 -8.74 2.55 2.16
CA CYS A 11 -7.53 3.13 2.73
C CYS A 11 -6.33 2.78 1.84
N LEU A 12 -5.62 3.81 1.38
CA LEU A 12 -4.38 3.64 0.62
C LEU A 12 -3.18 3.93 1.54
N VAL A 13 -2.28 2.96 1.68
CA VAL A 13 -1.04 3.10 2.44
C VAL A 13 0.15 3.18 1.47
N ILE A 14 0.98 4.20 1.61
CA ILE A 14 2.18 4.40 0.78
C ILE A 14 3.40 4.19 1.68
N GLY A 15 4.07 3.05 1.51
CA GLY A 15 5.13 2.54 2.37
C GLY A 15 4.61 1.50 3.38
N ALA A 16 5.29 0.36 3.45
CA ALA A 16 4.99 -0.76 4.36
C ALA A 16 6.21 -1.09 5.24
N GLY A 17 6.79 -0.06 5.86
CA GLY A 17 7.65 -0.22 7.03
C GLY A 17 6.82 -0.46 8.31
N VAL A 18 7.44 -0.31 9.49
CA VAL A 18 6.75 -0.54 10.78
C VAL A 18 5.46 0.27 10.91
N ALA A 19 5.50 1.56 10.59
CA ALA A 19 4.33 2.44 10.67
C ALA A 19 3.25 2.04 9.64
N GLY A 20 3.65 1.72 8.41
CA GLY A 20 2.74 1.30 7.35
C GLY A 20 2.03 -0.02 7.67
N LEU A 21 2.75 -1.04 8.14
CA LEU A 21 2.18 -2.32 8.56
C LEU A 21 1.20 -2.14 9.73
N GLN A 22 1.54 -1.29 10.70
CA GLN A 22 0.64 -1.00 11.81
C GLN A 22 -0.63 -0.27 11.35
N ALA A 23 -0.50 0.64 10.39
CA ALA A 23 -1.62 1.32 9.77
C ALA A 23 -2.54 0.33 9.03
N ILE A 24 -1.96 -0.59 8.25
CA ILE A 24 -2.69 -1.66 7.56
C ILE A 24 -3.46 -2.51 8.57
N ALA A 25 -2.78 -3.05 9.58
CA ALA A 25 -3.41 -3.92 10.57
C ALA A 25 -4.58 -3.22 11.28
N THR A 26 -4.38 -1.94 11.64
CA THR A 26 -5.40 -1.14 12.32
C THR A 26 -6.60 -0.85 11.40
N ALA A 27 -6.35 -0.40 10.16
CA ALA A 27 -7.42 -0.11 9.20
C ALA A 27 -8.23 -1.36 8.82
N ARG A 28 -7.57 -2.51 8.63
CA ARG A 28 -8.24 -3.80 8.39
C ARG A 28 -9.09 -4.22 9.59
N ARG A 29 -8.59 -4.05 10.82
CA ARG A 29 -9.35 -4.32 12.05
C ARG A 29 -10.61 -3.44 12.18
N LEU A 30 -10.58 -2.23 11.63
CA LEU A 30 -11.72 -1.32 11.54
C LEU A 30 -12.67 -1.65 10.37
N GLY A 31 -12.38 -2.66 9.55
CA GLY A 31 -13.22 -3.10 8.44
C GLY A 31 -12.97 -2.37 7.12
N ALA A 32 -11.90 -1.58 7.00
CA ALA A 32 -11.54 -0.93 5.75
C ALA A 32 -11.01 -1.94 4.71
N VAL A 33 -11.22 -1.62 3.44
CA VAL A 33 -10.47 -2.22 2.33
C VAL A 33 -9.15 -1.47 2.23
N VAL A 34 -8.03 -2.17 2.39
CA VAL A 34 -6.71 -1.54 2.42
C VAL A 34 -5.93 -1.94 1.18
N GLU A 35 -5.45 -0.94 0.45
CA GLU A 35 -4.49 -1.07 -0.64
C GLU A 35 -3.15 -0.49 -0.17
N VAL A 36 -2.03 -1.09 -0.60
CA VAL A 36 -0.71 -0.62 -0.17
C VAL A 36 0.32 -0.72 -1.29
N SER A 37 1.22 0.25 -1.38
CA SER A 37 2.39 0.19 -2.26
C SER A 37 3.67 0.35 -1.45
N ASP A 38 4.67 -0.48 -1.73
CA ASP A 38 6.05 -0.37 -1.25
C ASP A 38 6.99 -0.80 -2.39
N VAL A 39 8.23 -0.31 -2.38
CA VAL A 39 9.22 -0.59 -3.42
C VAL A 39 10.00 -1.90 -3.17
N ARG A 40 9.87 -2.50 -1.98
CA ARG A 40 10.54 -3.73 -1.56
C ARG A 40 9.62 -4.94 -1.77
N LYS A 41 10.15 -6.06 -2.28
CA LYS A 41 9.37 -7.29 -2.45
C LYS A 41 8.95 -7.94 -1.13
N ALA A 42 9.81 -7.91 -0.11
CA ALA A 42 9.49 -8.47 1.21
C ALA A 42 8.21 -7.86 1.84
N ALA A 43 8.01 -6.56 1.62
CA ALA A 43 6.85 -5.84 2.13
C ALA A 43 5.52 -6.33 1.52
N LYS A 44 5.56 -6.96 0.34
CA LYS A 44 4.38 -7.56 -0.31
C LYS A 44 3.83 -8.72 0.51
N GLU A 45 4.68 -9.65 0.93
CA GLU A 45 4.27 -10.81 1.71
C GLU A 45 3.73 -10.39 3.09
N GLU A 46 4.39 -9.44 3.74
CA GLU A 46 3.96 -8.87 5.01
C GLU A 46 2.57 -8.19 4.88
N ALA A 47 2.39 -7.35 3.88
CA ALA A 47 1.11 -6.69 3.61
C ALA A 47 -0.03 -7.67 3.30
N LEU A 48 0.25 -8.70 2.50
CA LEU A 48 -0.72 -9.75 2.16
C LEU A 48 -1.08 -10.59 3.40
N SER A 49 -0.14 -10.83 4.33
CA SER A 49 -0.43 -11.52 5.58
C SER A 49 -1.39 -10.75 6.49
N LEU A 50 -1.37 -9.42 6.41
CA LEU A 50 -2.35 -8.52 7.04
C LEU A 50 -3.61 -8.33 6.18
N GLY A 51 -3.66 -8.96 5.01
CA GLY A 51 -4.74 -9.00 4.04
C GLY A 51 -5.02 -7.69 3.28
N ALA A 52 -4.04 -6.80 3.20
CA ALA A 52 -4.11 -5.69 2.26
C ALA A 52 -3.94 -6.19 0.82
N THR A 53 -4.43 -5.42 -0.15
CA THR A 53 -4.10 -5.61 -1.57
C THR A 53 -2.81 -4.86 -1.90
N PHE A 54 -1.79 -5.57 -2.39
CA PHE A 54 -0.52 -4.94 -2.76
C PHE A 54 -0.58 -4.37 -4.19
N LEU A 55 -0.29 -3.07 -4.31
CA LEU A 55 -0.23 -2.33 -5.56
C LEU A 55 1.17 -2.42 -6.14
N GLU A 56 1.36 -3.43 -6.97
CA GLU A 56 2.63 -3.74 -7.61
C GLU A 56 2.85 -2.85 -8.84
N VAL A 57 3.89 -2.03 -8.82
CA VAL A 57 4.28 -1.16 -9.94
C VAL A 57 5.02 -1.96 -11.02
N ASP A 58 5.91 -2.85 -10.58
CA ASP A 58 6.71 -3.74 -11.43
C ASP A 58 7.19 -4.94 -10.58
N ALA A 59 6.76 -6.15 -10.94
CA ALA A 59 7.05 -7.37 -10.16
C ALA A 59 8.52 -7.82 -10.25
N GLU A 60 9.27 -7.34 -11.24
CA GLU A 60 10.68 -7.68 -11.42
C GLU A 60 11.58 -6.85 -10.48
N VAL A 61 11.15 -5.63 -10.12
CA VAL A 61 11.94 -4.68 -9.33
C VAL A 61 11.87 -5.00 -7.85
N ASP A 62 13.04 -5.20 -7.22
CA ASP A 62 13.19 -5.18 -5.77
C ASP A 62 14.12 -4.04 -5.36
N ALA A 63 13.55 -3.03 -4.70
CA ALA A 63 14.29 -1.89 -4.20
C ALA A 63 14.78 -2.08 -2.76
N ALA A 64 15.02 -3.30 -2.29
CA ALA A 64 15.65 -3.55 -1.00
C ALA A 64 17.18 -3.37 -1.03
N THR A 65 17.74 -2.82 0.05
CA THR A 65 19.17 -2.86 0.39
C THR A 65 19.49 -4.12 1.18
N THR A 66 20.77 -4.45 1.37
CA THR A 66 21.22 -5.58 2.20
C THR A 66 20.71 -5.52 3.65
N GLY A 67 20.37 -4.32 4.15
CA GLY A 67 19.78 -4.12 5.47
C GLY A 67 18.24 -4.10 5.51
N GLY A 68 17.54 -4.38 4.40
CA GLY A 68 16.08 -4.41 4.34
C GLY A 68 15.40 -3.04 4.16
N TYR A 69 16.18 -1.95 4.05
CA TYR A 69 15.68 -0.61 3.74
C TYR A 69 15.45 -0.42 2.24
N ALA A 70 14.58 0.52 1.89
CA ALA A 70 14.37 0.91 0.50
C ALA A 70 15.60 1.65 -0.07
N LYS A 71 15.93 1.40 -1.34
CA LYS A 71 16.89 2.19 -2.14
C LYS A 71 16.14 3.07 -3.13
N GLU A 72 16.82 4.10 -3.63
CA GLU A 72 16.26 4.95 -4.68
C GLU A 72 16.00 4.15 -5.96
N VAL A 73 14.82 4.39 -6.55
CA VAL A 73 14.34 3.77 -7.78
C VAL A 73 14.49 4.72 -8.97
N SER A 74 14.52 4.17 -10.19
CA SER A 74 14.67 4.96 -11.40
C SER A 74 13.50 5.93 -11.61
N GLU A 75 13.75 7.02 -12.34
CA GLU A 75 12.72 8.02 -12.65
C GLU A 75 11.53 7.41 -13.41
N ALA A 76 11.80 6.49 -14.32
CA ALA A 76 10.75 5.75 -15.03
C ALA A 76 9.86 4.92 -14.10
N TYR A 77 10.45 4.32 -13.05
CA TYR A 77 9.68 3.61 -12.02
C TYR A 77 8.86 4.59 -11.19
N LYS A 78 9.44 5.73 -10.76
CA LYS A 78 8.71 6.78 -10.02
C LYS A 78 7.48 7.28 -10.78
N GLN A 79 7.61 7.50 -12.09
CA GLN A 79 6.50 7.92 -12.94
C GLN A 79 5.38 6.86 -13.04
N LYS A 80 5.75 5.59 -13.24
CA LYS A 80 4.78 4.48 -13.23
C LYS A 80 4.07 4.36 -11.88
N GLN A 81 4.84 4.44 -10.79
CA GLN A 81 4.32 4.41 -9.43
C GLN A 81 3.35 5.58 -9.19
N GLN A 82 3.72 6.79 -9.59
CA GLN A 82 2.88 7.97 -9.43
C GLN A 82 1.57 7.85 -10.21
N ALA A 83 1.61 7.33 -11.45
CA ALA A 83 0.40 7.10 -12.24
C ALA A 83 -0.53 6.06 -11.59
N LEU A 84 0.04 4.95 -11.10
CA LEU A 84 -0.70 3.92 -10.37
C LEU A 84 -1.33 4.52 -9.10
N LEU A 85 -0.52 5.15 -8.25
CA LEU A 85 -0.98 5.75 -7.00
C LEU A 85 -2.02 6.84 -7.24
N ALA A 86 -1.90 7.67 -8.28
CA ALA A 86 -2.89 8.69 -8.61
C ALA A 86 -4.26 8.09 -8.92
N ALA A 87 -4.31 6.99 -9.67
CA ALA A 87 -5.56 6.29 -9.97
C ALA A 87 -6.20 5.69 -8.71
N HIS A 88 -5.40 5.16 -7.78
CA HIS A 88 -5.88 4.61 -6.52
C HIS A 88 -6.23 5.69 -5.48
N ALA A 89 -5.51 6.80 -5.46
CA ALA A 89 -5.76 7.91 -4.55
C ALA A 89 -7.14 8.56 -4.83
N GLN A 90 -7.57 8.62 -6.10
CA GLN A 90 -8.88 9.16 -6.46
C GLN A 90 -10.06 8.39 -5.85
N ARG A 91 -9.89 7.08 -5.58
CA ARG A 91 -10.92 6.22 -4.97
C ARG A 91 -10.74 6.01 -3.47
N ALA A 92 -9.63 6.50 -2.89
CA ALA A 92 -9.32 6.31 -1.48
C ALA A 92 -10.12 7.29 -0.61
N ASN A 93 -10.69 6.82 0.49
CA ASN A 93 -11.29 7.69 1.51
C ASN A 93 -10.24 8.21 2.51
N LEU A 94 -9.15 7.46 2.68
CA LEU A 94 -8.03 7.78 3.56
C LEU A 94 -6.71 7.42 2.87
N ILE A 95 -5.70 8.29 2.99
CA ILE A 95 -4.35 8.03 2.51
C ILE A 95 -3.38 8.20 3.68
N ILE A 96 -2.51 7.22 3.89
CA ILE A 96 -1.46 7.23 4.92
C ILE A 96 -0.12 7.10 4.20
N THR A 97 0.74 8.10 4.34
CA THR A 97 2.08 8.12 3.74
C THR A 97 3.14 7.91 4.81
N THR A 98 3.96 6.88 4.65
CA THR A 98 5.07 6.55 5.57
C THR A 98 6.37 6.22 4.82
N ALA A 99 6.48 6.68 3.56
CA ALA A 99 7.61 6.48 2.65
C ALA A 99 8.50 7.73 2.59
#